data_AF-A0A835XTZ7-F1
#
_entry.id   AF-A0A835XTZ7-F1
#
_cell.length_a   1.000
_cell.length_b   1.000
_cell.length_c   1.000
_cell.angle_alpha   90.00
_cell.angle_beta   90.00
_cell.angle_gamma   90.00
#
_symmetry.space_group_name_H-M   'P 1'
#
loop_
_entity.id
_entity.type
_entity.pdbx_description
1 polymer ?
#
loop_
_entity_poly.entity_id
_entity_poly.type
_entity_poly.pdbx_seq_one_letter_code
_entity_poly.pdbx_strand_id
1 'polypeptide(L)'
;MVDGKEASSESAAKRPDVSPASAPARPATPKPDAQPRRKAKDSGGHIITALFVIAAVIAGYWLHTGGHGRLGRAPVHHSLREVVKELLHPDKGILAADESPSTLGKKLKVPNKPATRREWRRTLLTAPGLEQHTSGVILHEETFAALGPELAELRARGVALGIKLDTGTKPLPPAKAGETITLGLDGLEARCAEFRDKHGATFAKWRSVFRVGKHTPSAGAVRRNSADLAAFAAAAQKCGLVPIVEPEVLAEGDHDIQRAAGAAARVLKGLFRALQQRGDVDLQALLLKAALVTPGRTAPQQAPPAEVATATLRVLLSSVPKAVAGIVFLSGGQSEAAATANLLALGRLVKARNAARAKAEKPPLPWALSFSFGRALTDSALAAWQAAGSRDAQPQAVAKAQDLLLERLTLNAMAQRGEGAPGQGEGEGAAKPKRKKAKKPKKAQQGGGGVEAERAAGESGAAEKARDGAAGAEAGAQ
;
A
#
# COMPACT_ATOMS: atom_id res chain seq x y z
N MET A 1 15.97 20.26 -52.05
CA MET A 1 15.80 20.28 -53.52
C MET A 1 14.28 20.31 -53.74
N VAL A 2 13.64 21.49 -53.72
CA VAL A 2 13.72 22.66 -54.64
C VAL A 2 12.79 22.39 -55.84
N ASP A 3 11.53 22.88 -55.82
CA ASP A 3 11.01 24.21 -56.28
C ASP A 3 10.54 24.14 -57.76
N GLY A 4 9.60 24.95 -58.29
CA GLY A 4 8.79 26.08 -57.77
C GLY A 4 7.43 26.18 -58.53
N LYS A 5 6.46 27.04 -58.12
CA LYS A 5 6.20 28.46 -58.57
C LYS A 5 5.79 28.61 -60.06
N GLU A 6 4.88 29.49 -60.51
CA GLU A 6 4.30 30.76 -60.00
C GLU A 6 2.86 30.98 -60.59
N ALA A 7 1.91 31.67 -59.93
CA ALA A 7 1.45 33.09 -60.10
C ALA A 7 0.88 33.48 -61.50
N SER A 8 -0.10 34.39 -61.68
CA SER A 8 -1.07 35.11 -60.80
C SER A 8 -2.10 35.92 -61.64
N SER A 9 -3.28 36.30 -61.12
CA SER A 9 -3.99 37.57 -61.48
C SER A 9 -5.31 37.85 -60.72
N GLU A 10 -5.59 39.15 -60.48
CA GLU A 10 -6.81 39.71 -59.89
C GLU A 10 -7.82 40.19 -60.95
N SER A 11 -9.09 40.37 -60.56
CA SER A 11 -9.93 41.47 -61.07
C SER A 11 -11.14 41.72 -60.16
N ALA A 12 -11.44 43.00 -59.89
CA ALA A 12 -12.57 43.44 -59.06
C ALA A 12 -13.60 44.22 -59.90
N ALA A 13 -14.90 44.09 -59.60
CA ALA A 13 -15.97 44.78 -60.30
C ALA A 13 -16.93 45.52 -59.36
N LYS A 14 -17.23 46.78 -59.70
CA LYS A 14 -18.09 47.74 -58.97
C LYS A 14 -19.55 47.29 -58.83
N ARG A 15 -20.24 47.82 -57.80
CA ARG A 15 -21.70 48.07 -57.80
C ARG A 15 -21.97 49.58 -57.79
N PRO A 16 -23.06 50.07 -58.43
CA PRO A 16 -23.35 51.50 -58.53
C PRO A 16 -24.20 52.06 -57.39
N ASP A 17 -24.24 53.39 -57.37
CA ASP A 17 -24.84 54.32 -56.41
C ASP A 17 -26.33 54.64 -56.73
N VAL A 18 -27.15 54.90 -55.70
CA VAL A 18 -28.52 55.48 -55.83
C VAL A 18 -28.93 56.30 -54.60
N SER A 19 -29.23 57.59 -54.82
CA SER A 19 -30.02 58.49 -53.96
C SER A 19 -30.43 59.73 -54.79
N PRO A 20 -31.34 60.62 -54.35
CA PRO A 20 -32.32 60.54 -53.26
C PRO A 20 -33.77 60.94 -53.70
N ALA A 21 -34.76 60.90 -52.80
CA ALA A 21 -36.05 61.60 -52.96
C ALA A 21 -36.68 61.99 -51.60
N SER A 22 -37.60 62.95 -51.61
CA SER A 22 -37.91 63.87 -50.48
C SER A 22 -39.08 63.49 -49.54
N ALA A 23 -39.06 64.04 -48.33
CA ALA A 23 -40.11 63.96 -47.29
C ALA A 23 -41.18 65.08 -47.39
N PRO A 24 -42.23 65.04 -46.54
CA PRO A 24 -42.86 66.27 -46.05
C PRO A 24 -43.08 66.38 -44.52
N ALA A 25 -42.80 67.58 -44.01
CA ALA A 25 -43.37 68.36 -42.89
C ALA A 25 -43.75 67.77 -41.49
N ARG A 26 -43.42 68.56 -40.45
CA ARG A 26 -43.86 68.44 -39.03
C ARG A 26 -45.11 69.28 -38.73
N PRO A 27 -45.73 69.10 -37.54
CA PRO A 27 -46.17 70.22 -36.70
C PRO A 27 -45.44 70.30 -35.33
N ALA A 28 -45.64 71.41 -34.61
CA ALA A 28 -44.81 71.83 -33.47
C ALA A 28 -45.36 71.48 -32.06
N THR A 29 -44.50 71.64 -31.05
CA THR A 29 -44.70 71.32 -29.63
C THR A 29 -45.41 72.41 -28.82
N PRO A 30 -46.10 72.05 -27.72
CA PRO A 30 -46.23 72.89 -26.55
C PRO A 30 -45.35 72.43 -25.36
N LYS A 31 -45.03 73.38 -24.49
CA LYS A 31 -44.42 73.26 -23.14
C LYS A 31 -45.11 74.33 -22.27
N PRO A 32 -45.02 74.30 -20.93
CA PRO A 32 -44.60 73.20 -20.04
C PRO A 32 -45.69 72.90 -18.97
N ASP A 33 -45.42 71.96 -18.06
CA ASP A 33 -45.91 72.12 -16.68
C ASP A 33 -44.95 71.47 -15.67
N ALA A 34 -44.81 72.08 -14.49
CA ALA A 34 -43.76 71.74 -13.53
C ALA A 34 -44.27 70.78 -12.43
N GLN A 35 -43.72 69.56 -12.38
CA GLN A 35 -43.96 68.64 -11.25
C GLN A 35 -42.82 68.71 -10.20
N PRO A 36 -43.15 68.58 -8.91
CA PRO A 36 -42.21 68.88 -7.82
C PRO A 36 -41.11 67.83 -7.66
N ARG A 37 -39.88 68.29 -7.40
CA ARG A 37 -38.74 67.43 -7.04
C ARG A 37 -39.05 66.60 -5.79
N ARG A 38 -39.26 65.29 -5.95
CA ARG A 38 -39.19 64.34 -4.83
C ARG A 38 -37.74 64.31 -4.32
N LYS A 39 -37.55 64.51 -3.01
CA LYS A 39 -36.22 64.38 -2.36
C LYS A 39 -35.69 62.96 -2.60
N ALA A 40 -34.46 62.83 -3.09
CA ALA A 40 -33.77 61.55 -3.12
C ALA A 40 -33.61 61.05 -1.69
N LYS A 41 -34.16 59.86 -1.39
CA LYS A 41 -33.99 59.22 -0.09
C LYS A 41 -32.62 58.55 -0.06
N ASP A 42 -31.90 58.70 1.04
CA ASP A 42 -30.49 58.36 1.16
C ASP A 42 -30.24 56.83 1.12
N SER A 43 -30.13 56.30 -0.10
CA SER A 43 -29.89 54.87 -0.37
C SER A 43 -28.40 54.53 -0.55
N GLY A 44 -27.52 55.55 -0.61
CA GLY A 44 -26.08 55.34 -0.77
C GLY A 44 -25.44 54.70 0.45
N GLY A 45 -25.77 55.19 1.66
CA GLY A 45 -25.21 54.69 2.91
C GLY A 45 -25.42 53.18 3.11
N HIS A 46 -26.66 52.69 2.95
CA HIS A 46 -26.97 51.27 3.17
C HIS A 46 -26.30 50.33 2.17
N ILE A 47 -26.11 50.74 0.92
CA ILE A 47 -25.40 49.94 -0.09
C ILE A 47 -23.90 49.85 0.27
N ILE A 48 -23.30 50.97 0.69
CA ILE A 48 -21.90 51.00 1.11
C ILE A 48 -21.69 50.14 2.37
N THR A 49 -22.55 50.27 3.39
CA THR A 49 -22.45 49.44 4.61
C THR A 49 -22.62 47.95 4.31
N ALA A 50 -23.56 47.57 3.43
CA ALA A 50 -23.74 46.17 3.03
C ALA A 50 -22.50 45.61 2.31
N LEU A 51 -21.87 46.39 1.42
CA LEU A 51 -20.64 45.99 0.74
C LEU A 51 -19.46 45.84 1.72
N PHE A 52 -19.32 46.73 2.71
CA PHE A 52 -18.30 46.59 3.76
C PHE A 52 -18.52 45.36 4.64
N VAL A 53 -19.76 45.04 5.01
CA VAL A 53 -20.08 43.82 5.78
C VAL A 53 -19.77 42.56 4.96
N ILE A 54 -20.14 42.53 3.68
CA ILE A 54 -19.81 41.42 2.77
C ILE A 54 -18.29 41.27 2.62
N ALA A 55 -17.55 42.38 2.43
CA ALA A 55 -16.09 42.37 2.35
C ALA A 55 -15.44 41.89 3.66
N ALA A 56 -15.97 42.29 4.82
CA ALA A 56 -15.48 41.84 6.13
C ALA A 56 -15.77 40.36 6.39
N VAL A 57 -16.93 39.84 5.96
CA VAL A 57 -17.26 38.41 6.02
C VAL A 57 -16.37 37.60 5.08
N ILE A 58 -16.11 38.09 3.85
CA ILE A 58 -15.20 37.45 2.90
C ILE A 58 -13.76 37.47 3.43
N ALA A 59 -13.30 38.59 4.02
CA ALA A 59 -11.97 38.71 4.61
C ALA A 59 -11.81 37.84 5.87
N GLY A 60 -12.82 37.79 6.74
CA GLY A 60 -12.86 36.92 7.90
C GLY A 60 -12.86 35.44 7.50
N TYR A 61 -13.63 35.07 6.48
CA TYR A 61 -13.57 33.73 5.87
C TYR A 61 -12.17 33.45 5.29
N TRP A 62 -11.58 34.38 4.54
CA TRP A 62 -10.23 34.23 3.98
C TRP A 62 -9.12 34.04 5.03
N LEU A 63 -9.21 34.78 6.15
CA LEU A 63 -8.30 34.62 7.30
C LEU A 63 -8.53 33.28 8.01
N HIS A 64 -9.78 32.88 8.20
CA HIS A 64 -10.13 31.67 8.96
C HIS A 64 -9.93 30.38 8.15
N THR A 65 -10.09 30.41 6.83
CA THR A 65 -9.84 29.27 5.93
C THR A 65 -8.45 29.29 5.28
N GLY A 66 -7.56 30.19 5.69
CA GLY A 66 -6.15 30.20 5.26
C GLY A 66 -5.95 30.32 3.74
N GLY A 67 -6.60 31.29 3.09
CA GLY A 67 -6.20 31.84 1.77
C GLY A 67 -5.69 30.90 0.67
N HIS A 68 -6.28 29.72 0.47
CA HIS A 68 -5.86 28.75 -0.55
C HIS A 68 -6.94 28.47 -1.61
N GLY A 69 -7.38 29.56 -2.25
CA GLY A 69 -8.28 29.55 -3.41
C GLY A 69 -7.59 29.33 -4.77
N ARG A 70 -6.81 28.25 -4.93
CA ARG A 70 -6.57 27.65 -6.26
C ARG A 70 -7.17 26.25 -6.26
N LEU A 71 -8.39 26.11 -6.76
CA LEU A 71 -8.95 24.79 -7.04
C LEU A 71 -8.01 24.04 -8.00
N GLY A 72 -7.58 22.83 -7.61
CA GLY A 72 -7.05 21.83 -8.54
C GLY A 72 -5.57 21.46 -8.45
N ARG A 73 -4.81 21.85 -7.41
CA ARG A 73 -3.46 21.29 -7.16
C ARG A 73 -3.23 21.00 -5.68
N ALA A 74 -2.70 19.81 -5.40
CA ALA A 74 -2.27 19.41 -4.06
C ALA A 74 -1.16 20.34 -3.53
N PRO A 75 -1.10 20.56 -2.20
CA PRO A 75 0.02 21.27 -1.57
C PRO A 75 1.36 20.58 -1.89
N VAL A 76 2.43 21.35 -2.05
CA VAL A 76 3.77 20.79 -2.32
C VAL A 76 4.52 20.64 -1.00
N HIS A 77 4.87 19.42 -0.63
CA HIS A 77 5.49 19.12 0.67
C HIS A 77 7.00 18.91 0.54
N HIS A 78 7.77 20.00 0.43
CA HIS A 78 9.23 19.93 0.25
C HIS A 78 9.95 19.09 1.32
N SER A 79 9.66 19.30 2.62
CA SER A 79 10.28 18.52 3.70
C SER A 79 9.95 17.02 3.62
N LEU A 80 8.72 16.66 3.27
CA LEU A 80 8.32 15.26 3.12
C LEU A 80 8.98 14.59 1.90
N ARG A 81 9.30 15.36 0.86
CA ARG A 81 10.07 14.87 -0.29
C ARG A 81 11.52 14.54 0.07
N GLU A 82 12.13 15.26 1.03
CA GLU A 82 13.46 14.92 1.54
C GLU A 82 13.43 13.61 2.35
N VAL A 83 12.47 13.46 3.28
CA VAL A 83 12.25 12.19 4.01
C VAL A 83 12.01 11.02 3.05
N VAL A 84 11.28 11.25 1.95
CA VAL A 84 11.08 10.26 0.88
C VAL A 84 12.39 9.85 0.20
N LYS A 85 13.34 10.78 -0.04
CA LYS A 85 14.66 10.44 -0.61
C LYS A 85 15.46 9.57 0.36
N GLU A 86 15.44 9.90 1.65
CA GLU A 86 16.10 9.12 2.71
C GLU A 86 15.53 7.69 2.77
N LEU A 87 14.19 7.56 2.78
CA LEU A 87 13.49 6.28 2.78
C LEU A 87 13.79 5.42 1.55
N LEU A 88 14.06 6.05 0.40
CA LEU A 88 14.34 5.40 -0.89
C LEU A 88 15.84 5.29 -1.22
N HIS A 89 16.73 5.40 -0.23
CA HIS A 89 18.18 5.26 -0.44
C HIS A 89 18.53 3.93 -1.14
N PRO A 90 19.34 3.94 -2.22
CA PRO A 90 19.52 2.77 -3.10
C PRO A 90 20.14 1.54 -2.41
N ASP A 91 20.82 1.74 -1.28
CA ASP A 91 21.45 0.66 -0.49
C ASP A 91 20.66 0.26 0.77
N LYS A 92 19.45 0.79 0.94
CA LYS A 92 18.62 0.57 2.12
C LYS A 92 17.17 0.23 1.74
N GLY A 93 16.44 -0.34 2.70
CA GLY A 93 14.99 -0.49 2.63
C GLY A 93 14.34 -0.29 4.00
N ILE A 94 13.07 -0.63 4.09
CA ILE A 94 12.26 -0.40 5.29
C ILE A 94 12.03 -1.72 6.03
N LEU A 95 12.36 -1.76 7.32
CA LEU A 95 11.99 -2.86 8.22
C LEU A 95 10.53 -2.64 8.70
N ALA A 96 9.64 -3.58 8.42
CA ALA A 96 8.26 -3.53 8.90
C ALA A 96 8.12 -4.36 10.19
N ALA A 97 8.33 -3.69 11.33
CA ALA A 97 8.21 -4.22 12.68
C ALA A 97 6.90 -3.74 13.36
N ASP A 98 5.83 -3.65 12.57
CA ASP A 98 4.52 -3.08 12.93
C ASP A 98 3.43 -4.12 13.20
N GLU A 99 3.81 -5.39 13.37
CA GLU A 99 2.85 -6.43 13.73
C GLU A 99 2.19 -6.13 15.09
N SER A 100 0.87 -6.12 15.11
CA SER A 100 0.06 -5.99 16.32
C SER A 100 0.31 -7.11 17.33
N PRO A 101 -0.06 -6.96 18.62
CA PRO A 101 0.01 -8.01 19.62
C PRO A 101 -0.61 -9.35 19.18
N SER A 102 -1.73 -9.29 18.45
CA SER A 102 -2.44 -10.44 17.88
C SER A 102 -1.77 -11.04 16.63
N THR A 103 -0.98 -10.26 15.89
CA THR A 103 -0.26 -10.72 14.69
C THR A 103 1.10 -11.30 15.07
N LEU A 104 1.86 -10.61 15.92
CA LEU A 104 3.11 -11.12 16.47
C LEU A 104 2.87 -12.37 17.32
N GLY A 105 1.82 -12.38 18.14
CA GLY A 105 1.44 -13.55 18.95
C GLY A 105 1.29 -14.86 18.16
N LYS A 106 0.80 -14.80 16.91
CA LYS A 106 0.69 -15.97 16.02
C LYS A 106 2.04 -16.53 15.54
N LYS A 107 3.12 -15.74 15.68
CA LYS A 107 4.50 -16.14 15.37
C LYS A 107 5.29 -16.54 16.62
N LEU A 108 4.79 -16.24 17.82
CA LEU A 108 5.51 -16.51 19.06
C LEU A 108 5.34 -17.97 19.50
N LYS A 109 6.47 -18.68 19.62
CA LYS A 109 6.56 -20.00 20.29
C LYS A 109 6.71 -19.88 21.82
N VAL A 110 6.91 -18.65 22.30
CA VAL A 110 6.97 -18.26 23.72
C VAL A 110 5.69 -17.50 24.11
N PRO A 111 5.34 -17.36 25.40
CA PRO A 111 4.11 -16.68 25.81
C PRO A 111 4.00 -15.25 25.26
N ASN A 112 2.85 -14.90 24.68
CA ASN A 112 2.60 -13.57 24.09
C ASN A 112 2.35 -12.49 25.15
N LYS A 113 3.39 -12.13 25.92
CA LYS A 113 3.36 -11.08 26.93
C LYS A 113 3.91 -9.75 26.38
N PRO A 114 3.47 -8.57 26.87
CA PRO A 114 4.04 -7.28 26.46
C PRO A 114 5.55 -7.19 26.62
N ALA A 115 6.12 -7.75 27.71
CA ALA A 115 7.56 -7.82 27.92
C ALA A 115 8.29 -8.61 26.81
N THR A 116 7.76 -9.76 26.42
CA THR A 116 8.30 -10.62 25.34
C THR A 116 8.24 -9.94 23.97
N ARG A 117 7.16 -9.20 23.68
CA ARG A 117 7.06 -8.40 22.45
C ARG A 117 8.04 -7.23 22.45
N ARG A 118 8.18 -6.53 23.58
CA ARG A 118 9.18 -5.45 23.77
C ARG A 118 10.60 -5.96 23.59
N GLU A 119 10.96 -7.09 24.17
CA GLU A 119 12.30 -7.70 24.07
C GLU A 119 12.63 -8.13 22.63
N TRP A 120 11.66 -8.74 21.93
CA TRP A 120 11.79 -9.05 20.52
C TRP A 120 12.00 -7.78 19.66
N ARG A 121 11.23 -6.71 19.90
CA ARG A 121 11.45 -5.43 19.22
C ARG A 121 12.79 -4.80 19.56
N ARG A 122 13.20 -4.84 20.83
CA ARG A 122 14.53 -4.37 21.28
C ARG A 122 15.63 -5.06 20.47
N THR A 123 15.60 -6.39 20.41
CA THR A 123 16.54 -7.23 19.64
C THR A 123 16.69 -6.75 18.20
N LEU A 124 15.57 -6.49 17.49
CA LEU A 124 15.59 -5.99 16.12
C LEU A 124 16.17 -4.56 16.00
N LEU A 125 15.78 -3.65 16.89
CA LEU A 125 16.09 -2.22 16.79
C LEU A 125 17.51 -1.89 17.27
N THR A 126 18.02 -2.61 18.27
CA THR A 126 19.38 -2.44 18.81
C THR A 126 20.42 -3.31 18.10
N ALA A 127 20.14 -3.76 16.87
CA ALA A 127 21.13 -4.44 16.03
C ALA A 127 22.24 -3.45 15.63
N PRO A 128 23.53 -3.74 15.92
CA PRO A 128 24.65 -2.94 15.44
C PRO A 128 24.70 -2.93 13.91
N GLY A 129 24.93 -1.79 13.27
CA GLY A 129 24.99 -1.71 11.81
C GLY A 129 23.64 -1.77 11.07
N LEU A 130 22.50 -1.82 11.78
CA LEU A 130 21.16 -1.84 11.20
C LEU A 130 20.94 -0.71 10.17
N GLU A 131 21.48 0.47 10.47
CA GLU A 131 21.43 1.68 9.67
C GLU A 131 22.14 1.58 8.31
N GLN A 132 23.02 0.59 8.10
CA GLN A 132 23.71 0.40 6.81
C GLN A 132 22.74 0.01 5.69
N HIS A 133 21.70 -0.74 6.03
CA HIS A 133 20.72 -1.29 5.08
C HIS A 133 19.25 -0.96 5.43
N THR A 134 19.01 -0.21 6.50
CA THR A 134 17.67 0.22 6.93
C THR A 134 17.55 1.74 6.84
N SER A 135 16.65 2.24 6.01
CA SER A 135 16.35 3.68 5.88
C SER A 135 15.26 4.12 6.86
N GLY A 136 14.34 3.22 7.20
CA GLY A 136 13.34 3.45 8.24
C GLY A 136 12.73 2.17 8.80
N VAL A 137 12.10 2.28 9.97
CA VAL A 137 11.37 1.18 10.61
C VAL A 137 9.91 1.57 10.82
N ILE A 138 8.98 0.75 10.36
CA ILE A 138 7.55 0.89 10.68
C ILE A 138 7.30 0.13 11.99
N LEU A 139 6.62 0.78 12.93
CA LEU A 139 6.40 0.29 14.28
C LEU A 139 4.92 0.26 14.64
N HIS A 140 4.59 -0.57 15.63
CA HIS A 140 3.32 -0.57 16.33
C HIS A 140 3.37 0.44 17.50
N GLU A 141 2.24 1.05 17.87
CA GLU A 141 2.13 2.02 18.97
C GLU A 141 2.74 1.51 20.29
N GLU A 142 2.55 0.22 20.62
CA GLU A 142 3.14 -0.39 21.83
C GLU A 142 4.67 -0.32 21.88
N THR A 143 5.33 -0.20 20.72
CA THR A 143 6.80 -0.13 20.65
C THR A 143 7.28 1.29 20.99
N PHE A 144 6.56 2.32 20.55
CA PHE A 144 6.85 3.72 20.89
C PHE A 144 6.72 4.00 22.39
N ALA A 145 5.71 3.41 23.04
CA ALA A 145 5.53 3.52 24.48
C ALA A 145 6.58 2.75 25.30
N ALA A 146 7.21 1.71 24.72
CA ALA A 146 8.03 0.75 25.46
C ALA A 146 9.55 0.86 25.23
N LEU A 147 10.02 1.56 24.19
CA LEU A 147 11.43 1.61 23.77
C LEU A 147 11.92 3.04 23.42
N GLY A 148 11.43 4.05 24.15
CA GLY A 148 11.78 5.46 23.90
C GLY A 148 13.29 5.74 23.71
N PRO A 149 14.17 5.29 24.62
CA PRO A 149 15.62 5.48 24.48
C PRO A 149 16.22 4.81 23.24
N GLU A 150 15.85 3.55 22.97
CA GLU A 150 16.38 2.79 21.82
C GLU A 150 15.90 3.38 20.49
N LEU A 151 14.69 3.95 20.47
CA LEU A 151 14.15 4.68 19.32
C LEU A 151 14.84 6.03 19.09
N ALA A 152 15.27 6.71 20.16
CA ALA A 152 16.09 7.92 20.04
C ALA A 152 17.49 7.60 19.48
N GLU A 153 18.12 6.53 19.96
CA GLU A 153 19.41 6.03 19.44
C GLU A 153 19.30 5.59 17.97
N LEU A 154 18.24 4.87 17.62
CA LEU A 154 17.96 4.46 16.24
C LEU A 154 17.82 5.66 15.28
N ARG A 155 17.18 6.75 15.74
CA ARG A 155 17.12 8.02 14.99
C ARG A 155 18.47 8.71 14.89
N ALA A 156 19.27 8.71 15.95
CA ALA A 156 20.62 9.28 15.95
C ALA A 156 21.56 8.56 14.96
N ARG A 157 21.34 7.27 14.70
CA ARG A 157 22.01 6.49 13.64
C ARG A 157 21.46 6.74 12.22
N GLY A 158 20.52 7.68 12.05
CA GLY A 158 19.98 8.06 10.74
C GLY A 158 18.93 7.08 10.18
N VAL A 159 18.19 6.38 11.04
CA VAL A 159 17.05 5.53 10.64
C VAL A 159 15.74 6.21 11.01
N ALA A 160 14.89 6.45 10.00
CA ALA A 160 13.59 7.10 10.19
C ALA A 160 12.62 6.22 11.00
N LEU A 161 11.77 6.84 11.83
CA LEU A 161 10.69 6.13 12.52
C LEU A 161 9.35 6.33 11.81
N GLY A 162 8.63 5.22 11.62
CA GLY A 162 7.32 5.19 11.02
C GLY A 162 6.28 4.54 11.93
N ILE A 163 5.05 5.03 11.90
CA ILE A 163 3.93 4.49 12.70
C ILE A 163 2.88 3.82 11.81
N LYS A 164 2.44 2.62 12.19
CA LYS A 164 1.21 2.00 11.65
C LYS A 164 -0.02 2.65 12.29
N LEU A 165 -0.86 3.32 11.50
CA LEU A 165 -2.03 4.06 11.99
C LEU A 165 -3.39 3.42 11.69
N ASP A 166 -3.43 2.37 10.87
CA ASP A 166 -4.62 1.53 10.75
C ASP A 166 -4.87 0.72 12.02
N THR A 167 -6.12 0.62 12.47
CA THR A 167 -6.52 -0.06 13.72
C THR A 167 -7.05 -1.48 13.49
N GLY A 168 -6.78 -2.06 12.32
CA GLY A 168 -7.26 -3.39 11.92
C GLY A 168 -8.38 -3.33 10.90
N THR A 169 -9.10 -4.45 10.73
CA THR A 169 -10.12 -4.59 9.68
C THR A 169 -11.43 -5.17 10.21
N LYS A 170 -12.54 -4.89 9.53
CA LYS A 170 -13.84 -5.55 9.73
C LYS A 170 -14.41 -6.08 8.41
N PRO A 171 -15.29 -7.11 8.42
CA PRO A 171 -15.91 -7.62 7.20
C PRO A 171 -16.65 -6.55 6.41
N LEU A 172 -16.53 -6.59 5.08
CA LEU A 172 -17.36 -5.81 4.16
C LEU A 172 -18.60 -6.64 3.78
N PRO A 173 -19.83 -6.14 3.98
CA PRO A 173 -21.02 -6.83 3.50
C PRO A 173 -21.05 -6.99 1.97
N PRO A 174 -21.50 -8.14 1.44
CA PRO A 174 -21.93 -9.33 2.16
C PRO A 174 -20.73 -10.18 2.60
N ALA A 175 -20.69 -10.57 3.89
CA ALA A 175 -19.54 -11.24 4.51
C ALA A 175 -19.06 -12.52 3.78
N LYS A 176 -19.97 -13.22 3.08
CA LYS A 176 -19.66 -14.39 2.22
C LYS A 176 -18.63 -14.12 1.11
N ALA A 177 -18.37 -12.86 0.74
CA ALA A 177 -17.31 -12.51 -0.19
C ALA A 177 -15.89 -12.69 0.39
N GLY A 178 -15.75 -12.65 1.73
CA GLY A 178 -14.46 -12.66 2.41
C GLY A 178 -13.64 -11.38 2.16
N GLU A 179 -14.32 -10.25 1.92
CA GLU A 179 -13.70 -8.94 1.78
C GLU A 179 -13.82 -8.15 3.09
N THR A 180 -12.94 -7.17 3.28
CA THR A 180 -12.87 -6.37 4.52
C THR A 180 -12.66 -4.89 4.21
N ILE A 181 -13.03 -4.04 5.17
CA ILE A 181 -12.61 -2.63 5.21
C ILE A 181 -11.67 -2.37 6.39
N THR A 182 -10.73 -1.44 6.20
CA THR A 182 -9.78 -1.03 7.24
C THR A 182 -10.36 0.06 8.13
N LEU A 183 -9.98 0.06 9.40
CA LEU A 183 -10.43 0.99 10.44
C LEU A 183 -9.31 1.93 10.88
N GLY A 184 -9.70 3.06 11.50
CA GLY A 184 -8.76 4.00 12.13
C GLY A 184 -8.81 5.45 11.63
N LEU A 185 -9.79 5.85 10.79
CA LEU A 185 -9.89 7.24 10.32
C LEU A 185 -10.34 8.19 11.44
N ASP A 186 -11.16 7.70 12.37
CA ASP A 186 -11.61 8.47 13.53
C ASP A 186 -10.42 8.84 14.41
N GLY A 187 -10.29 10.14 14.72
CA GLY A 187 -9.15 10.70 15.48
C GLY A 187 -7.78 10.60 14.78
N LEU A 188 -7.72 10.29 13.47
CA LEU A 188 -6.46 10.02 12.78
C LEU A 188 -5.47 11.20 12.81
N GLU A 189 -5.93 12.43 12.54
CA GLU A 189 -5.04 13.61 12.54
C GLU A 189 -4.39 13.85 13.91
N ALA A 190 -5.14 13.65 15.00
CA ALA A 190 -4.60 13.77 16.36
C ALA A 190 -3.52 12.72 16.63
N ARG A 191 -3.72 11.46 16.22
CA ARG A 191 -2.70 10.42 16.34
C ARG A 191 -1.47 10.71 15.45
N CYS A 192 -1.68 11.18 14.22
CA CYS A 192 -0.56 11.61 13.35
C CYS A 192 0.29 12.70 14.03
N ALA A 193 -0.35 13.74 14.58
CA ALA A 193 0.34 14.81 15.29
C ALA A 193 1.07 14.29 16.54
N GLU A 194 0.43 13.43 17.34
CA GLU A 194 1.04 12.82 18.52
C GLU A 194 2.32 12.03 18.19
N PHE A 195 2.29 11.13 17.20
CA PHE A 195 3.47 10.35 16.83
C PHE A 195 4.58 11.20 16.18
N ARG A 196 4.22 12.27 15.46
CA ARG A 196 5.20 13.26 14.98
C ARG A 196 5.84 14.02 16.16
N ASP A 197 5.04 14.66 16.99
CA ASP A 197 5.53 15.66 17.96
C ASP A 197 6.19 15.01 19.18
N LYS A 198 5.60 13.94 19.74
CA LYS A 198 6.11 13.28 20.95
C LYS A 198 7.17 12.23 20.66
N HIS A 199 7.09 11.57 19.50
CA HIS A 199 7.93 10.42 19.17
C HIS A 199 8.86 10.65 17.97
N GLY A 200 8.70 11.74 17.24
CA GLY A 200 9.54 12.06 16.07
C GLY A 200 9.39 11.08 14.93
N ALA A 201 8.20 10.49 14.74
CA ALA A 201 7.88 9.79 13.52
C ALA A 201 7.91 10.76 12.34
N THR A 202 8.47 10.33 11.21
CA THR A 202 8.55 11.12 9.97
C THR A 202 7.70 10.54 8.84
N PHE A 203 7.20 9.32 9.02
CA PHE A 203 6.31 8.65 8.09
C PHE A 203 5.23 7.82 8.80
N ALA A 204 4.19 7.45 8.07
CA ALA A 204 3.10 6.62 8.57
C ALA A 204 2.71 5.55 7.56
N LYS A 205 2.08 4.47 8.03
CA LYS A 205 1.64 3.36 7.20
C LYS A 205 0.17 3.02 7.47
N TRP A 206 -0.58 2.75 6.40
CA TRP A 206 -1.95 2.26 6.46
C TRP A 206 -2.15 1.10 5.49
N ARG A 207 -2.65 -0.03 6.01
CA ARG A 207 -2.89 -1.26 5.25
C ARG A 207 -4.35 -1.53 4.93
N SER A 208 -4.66 -1.71 3.65
CA SER A 208 -5.95 -2.24 3.19
C SER A 208 -5.73 -3.50 2.37
N VAL A 209 -6.55 -4.53 2.59
CA VAL A 209 -6.39 -5.85 1.93
C VAL A 209 -7.45 -6.11 0.87
N PHE A 210 -7.04 -6.83 -0.17
CA PHE A 210 -7.87 -7.15 -1.33
C PHE A 210 -7.77 -8.64 -1.67
N ARG A 211 -8.83 -9.39 -1.40
CA ARG A 211 -8.90 -10.82 -1.66
C ARG A 211 -9.01 -11.10 -3.16
N VAL A 212 -8.17 -11.99 -3.69
CA VAL A 212 -8.29 -12.48 -5.07
C VAL A 212 -9.19 -13.71 -5.12
N GLY A 213 -10.14 -13.73 -6.05
CA GLY A 213 -11.09 -14.83 -6.24
C GLY A 213 -11.97 -14.63 -7.47
N LYS A 214 -12.95 -15.51 -7.73
CA LYS A 214 -13.79 -15.47 -8.95
C LYS A 214 -14.55 -14.14 -9.14
N HIS A 215 -14.94 -13.49 -8.04
CA HIS A 215 -15.66 -12.21 -8.05
C HIS A 215 -14.98 -11.10 -7.22
N THR A 216 -13.81 -11.36 -6.65
CA THR A 216 -13.05 -10.42 -5.81
C THR A 216 -11.67 -10.12 -6.42
N PRO A 217 -11.07 -8.92 -6.18
CA PRO A 217 -11.62 -7.83 -5.39
C PRO A 217 -12.78 -7.13 -6.10
N SER A 218 -13.88 -6.92 -5.38
CA SER A 218 -15.11 -6.31 -5.89
C SER A 218 -14.95 -4.81 -6.10
N ALA A 219 -15.80 -4.22 -6.93
CA ALA A 219 -15.81 -2.77 -7.11
C ALA A 219 -16.17 -2.02 -5.80
N GLY A 220 -16.94 -2.64 -4.89
CA GLY A 220 -17.27 -2.09 -3.58
C GLY A 220 -16.04 -2.01 -2.68
N ALA A 221 -15.32 -3.13 -2.52
CA ALA A 221 -14.09 -3.20 -1.72
C ALA A 221 -13.02 -2.24 -2.27
N VAL A 222 -12.80 -2.24 -3.60
CA VAL A 222 -11.84 -1.33 -4.25
C VAL A 222 -12.19 0.13 -3.97
N ARG A 223 -13.44 0.57 -4.21
CA ARG A 223 -13.83 1.97 -3.96
C ARG A 223 -13.64 2.37 -2.50
N ARG A 224 -14.14 1.55 -1.56
CA ARG A 224 -14.14 1.91 -0.13
C ARG A 224 -12.72 1.99 0.43
N ASN A 225 -11.94 0.92 0.29
CA ASN A 225 -10.57 0.90 0.81
C ASN A 225 -9.63 1.89 0.11
N SER A 226 -9.88 2.22 -1.17
CA SER A 226 -9.12 3.26 -1.88
C SER A 226 -9.44 4.66 -1.35
N ALA A 227 -10.71 4.94 -1.02
CA ALA A 227 -11.11 6.19 -0.39
C ALA A 227 -10.51 6.33 1.03
N ASP A 228 -10.55 5.25 1.82
CA ASP A 228 -9.97 5.23 3.17
C ASP A 228 -8.42 5.43 3.11
N LEU A 229 -7.73 4.77 2.17
CA LEU A 229 -6.29 4.98 1.91
C LEU A 229 -5.96 6.43 1.47
N ALA A 230 -6.79 7.03 0.62
CA ALA A 230 -6.60 8.41 0.19
C ALA A 230 -6.84 9.41 1.33
N ALA A 231 -7.83 9.16 2.19
CA ALA A 231 -8.09 9.97 3.38
C ALA A 231 -6.94 9.89 4.39
N PHE A 232 -6.39 8.68 4.61
CA PHE A 232 -5.16 8.51 5.38
C PHE A 232 -3.99 9.31 4.78
N ALA A 233 -3.79 9.26 3.46
CA ALA A 233 -2.66 9.93 2.83
C ALA A 233 -2.71 11.46 3.00
N ALA A 234 -3.88 12.06 2.83
CA ALA A 234 -4.09 13.49 3.06
C ALA A 234 -3.87 13.88 4.54
N ALA A 235 -4.43 13.10 5.48
CA ALA A 235 -4.27 13.35 6.92
C ALA A 235 -2.80 13.23 7.36
N ALA A 236 -2.05 12.25 6.83
CA ALA A 236 -0.62 12.09 7.10
C ALA A 236 0.20 13.30 6.60
N GLN A 237 0.00 13.73 5.34
CA GLN A 237 0.75 14.86 4.78
C GLN A 237 0.40 16.20 5.44
N LYS A 238 -0.87 16.45 5.73
CA LYS A 238 -1.32 17.59 6.56
C LYS A 238 -0.61 17.60 7.92
N CYS A 239 -0.40 16.42 8.50
CA CYS A 239 0.33 16.25 9.75
C CYS A 239 1.84 16.07 9.56
N GLY A 240 2.44 16.44 8.42
CA GLY A 240 3.89 16.40 8.26
C GLY A 240 4.52 14.99 8.32
N LEU A 241 3.77 13.95 7.94
CA LEU A 241 4.23 12.57 7.82
C LEU A 241 4.16 12.11 6.36
N VAL A 242 5.18 11.40 5.88
CA VAL A 242 5.14 10.72 4.58
C VAL A 242 4.14 9.54 4.65
N PRO A 243 3.07 9.49 3.84
CA PRO A 243 2.19 8.32 3.77
C PRO A 243 2.80 7.18 2.96
N ILE A 244 2.87 6.02 3.59
CA ILE A 244 2.99 4.71 2.95
C ILE A 244 1.59 4.11 2.80
N VAL A 245 1.05 4.15 1.59
CA VAL A 245 -0.25 3.55 1.26
C VAL A 245 -0.05 2.08 0.86
N GLU A 246 -0.63 1.14 1.62
CA GLU A 246 -0.45 -0.30 1.43
C GLU A 246 -1.77 -0.98 0.95
N PRO A 247 -2.08 -0.95 -0.35
CA PRO A 247 -3.20 -1.69 -0.95
C PRO A 247 -2.80 -3.14 -1.26
N GLU A 248 -2.66 -3.98 -0.23
CA GLU A 248 -2.18 -5.36 -0.39
C GLU A 248 -3.19 -6.24 -1.14
N VAL A 249 -2.77 -6.75 -2.30
CA VAL A 249 -3.44 -7.86 -2.98
C VAL A 249 -2.97 -9.16 -2.33
N LEU A 250 -3.93 -9.89 -1.77
CA LEU A 250 -3.68 -11.10 -0.99
C LEU A 250 -3.28 -12.28 -1.90
N ALA A 251 -2.20 -12.98 -1.52
CA ALA A 251 -1.73 -14.18 -2.20
C ALA A 251 -2.52 -15.44 -1.80
N GLU A 252 -3.44 -15.36 -0.85
CA GLU A 252 -4.29 -16.49 -0.45
C GLU A 252 -5.22 -16.93 -1.59
N GLY A 253 -5.16 -18.21 -1.96
CA GLY A 253 -6.01 -18.83 -2.99
C GLY A 253 -5.22 -19.63 -4.02
N ASP A 254 -5.96 -20.13 -5.00
CA ASP A 254 -5.55 -21.02 -6.10
C ASP A 254 -5.35 -20.31 -7.45
N HIS A 255 -5.45 -18.98 -7.45
CA HIS A 255 -5.49 -18.14 -8.64
C HIS A 255 -4.12 -18.07 -9.36
N ASP A 256 -4.15 -18.00 -10.69
CA ASP A 256 -2.94 -17.80 -11.50
C ASP A 256 -2.39 -16.36 -11.42
N ILE A 257 -1.19 -16.16 -11.98
CA ILE A 257 -0.52 -14.86 -12.02
C ILE A 257 -1.26 -13.81 -12.87
N GLN A 258 -2.03 -14.20 -13.89
CA GLN A 258 -2.81 -13.27 -14.70
C GLN A 258 -4.00 -12.73 -13.90
N ARG A 259 -4.61 -13.58 -13.06
CA ARG A 259 -5.67 -13.22 -12.13
C ARG A 259 -5.15 -12.30 -11.02
N ALA A 260 -3.97 -12.58 -10.47
CA ALA A 260 -3.28 -11.68 -9.55
C ALA A 260 -2.96 -10.34 -10.20
N ALA A 261 -2.43 -10.33 -11.43
CA ALA A 261 -2.12 -9.12 -12.18
C ALA A 261 -3.37 -8.27 -12.44
N GLY A 262 -4.49 -8.89 -12.83
CA GLY A 262 -5.76 -8.23 -13.04
C GLY A 262 -6.37 -7.65 -11.75
N ALA A 263 -6.22 -8.33 -10.62
CA ALA A 263 -6.61 -7.82 -9.32
C ALA A 263 -5.76 -6.61 -8.90
N ALA A 264 -4.43 -6.71 -9.01
CA ALA A 264 -3.50 -5.62 -8.71
C ALA A 264 -3.71 -4.39 -9.58
N ALA A 265 -3.87 -4.56 -10.90
CA ALA A 265 -4.20 -3.44 -11.79
C ALA A 265 -5.52 -2.76 -11.43
N ARG A 266 -6.57 -3.53 -11.05
CA ARG A 266 -7.86 -2.98 -10.60
C ARG A 266 -7.72 -2.17 -9.31
N VAL A 267 -7.01 -2.73 -8.33
CA VAL A 267 -6.80 -2.13 -7.01
C VAL A 267 -5.98 -0.84 -7.12
N LEU A 268 -4.84 -0.86 -7.82
CA LEU A 268 -3.98 0.32 -8.00
C LEU A 268 -4.69 1.44 -8.76
N LYS A 269 -5.43 1.11 -9.84
CA LYS A 269 -6.26 2.10 -10.55
C LYS A 269 -7.40 2.66 -9.70
N GLY A 270 -7.91 1.89 -8.73
CA GLY A 270 -8.84 2.36 -7.71
C GLY A 270 -8.20 3.37 -6.77
N LEU A 271 -7.03 3.02 -6.21
CA LEU A 271 -6.27 3.88 -5.30
C LEU A 271 -5.91 5.22 -5.94
N PHE A 272 -5.29 5.22 -7.12
CA PHE A 272 -4.87 6.47 -7.74
C PHE A 272 -6.03 7.32 -8.27
N ARG A 273 -7.19 6.71 -8.59
CA ARG A 273 -8.43 7.46 -8.82
C ARG A 273 -8.91 8.14 -7.53
N ALA A 274 -8.91 7.45 -6.40
CA ALA A 274 -9.34 8.04 -5.12
C ALA A 274 -8.40 9.17 -4.67
N LEU A 275 -7.07 8.99 -4.81
CA LEU A 275 -6.07 10.04 -4.57
C LEU A 275 -6.28 11.25 -5.49
N GLN A 276 -6.53 11.03 -6.78
CA GLN A 276 -6.83 12.10 -7.74
C GLN A 276 -8.15 12.83 -7.42
N GLN A 277 -9.18 12.10 -7.00
CA GLN A 277 -10.48 12.67 -6.62
C GLN A 277 -10.42 13.49 -5.33
N ARG A 278 -9.55 13.10 -4.39
CA ARG A 278 -9.23 13.90 -3.20
C ARG A 278 -8.51 15.20 -3.57
N GLY A 279 -7.52 15.13 -4.45
CA GLY A 279 -6.83 16.30 -5.01
C GLY A 279 -5.89 17.05 -4.05
N ASP A 280 -5.84 16.65 -2.79
CA ASP A 280 -5.08 17.29 -1.69
C ASP A 280 -3.84 16.47 -1.24
N VAL A 281 -3.38 15.51 -2.06
CA VAL A 281 -2.22 14.64 -1.77
C VAL A 281 -1.08 14.86 -2.78
N ASP A 282 0.11 15.19 -2.27
CA ASP A 282 1.35 15.27 -3.04
C ASP A 282 1.89 13.86 -3.34
N LEU A 283 1.72 13.38 -4.57
CA LEU A 283 2.23 12.05 -4.96
C LEU A 283 3.77 11.96 -4.89
N GLN A 284 4.50 13.08 -5.00
CA GLN A 284 5.97 13.09 -4.88
C GLN A 284 6.42 13.02 -3.41
N ALA A 285 5.50 13.14 -2.47
CA ALA A 285 5.70 12.91 -1.04
C ALA A 285 4.93 11.67 -0.54
N LEU A 286 4.69 10.68 -1.41
CA LEU A 286 3.94 9.46 -1.10
C LEU A 286 4.70 8.22 -1.60
N LEU A 287 4.71 7.18 -0.77
CA LEU A 287 5.23 5.86 -1.11
C LEU A 287 4.09 4.85 -1.30
N LEU A 288 4.15 4.10 -2.39
CA LEU A 288 3.26 2.96 -2.62
C LEU A 288 3.89 1.69 -2.03
N LYS A 289 3.20 1.03 -1.09
CA LYS A 289 3.58 -0.30 -0.60
C LYS A 289 2.76 -1.38 -1.28
N ALA A 290 3.34 -2.04 -2.28
CA ALA A 290 2.64 -2.99 -3.14
C ALA A 290 3.16 -4.43 -2.96
N ALA A 291 2.29 -5.41 -3.17
CA ALA A 291 2.71 -6.81 -3.33
C ALA A 291 3.40 -7.01 -4.69
N LEU A 292 4.38 -7.93 -4.73
CA LEU A 292 4.83 -8.52 -5.99
C LEU A 292 3.70 -9.38 -6.57
N VAL A 293 3.56 -9.40 -7.89
CA VAL A 293 2.48 -10.12 -8.58
C VAL A 293 2.88 -11.60 -8.72
N THR A 294 2.47 -12.40 -7.73
CA THR A 294 2.65 -13.86 -7.72
C THR A 294 1.34 -14.59 -8.01
N PRO A 295 1.36 -15.87 -8.42
CA PRO A 295 0.22 -16.76 -8.24
C PRO A 295 -0.22 -16.84 -6.77
N GLY A 296 -1.41 -17.38 -6.55
CA GLY A 296 -1.90 -17.71 -5.23
C GLY A 296 -1.09 -18.83 -4.57
N ARG A 297 -0.99 -18.84 -3.24
CA ARG A 297 -0.18 -19.80 -2.47
C ARG A 297 -0.55 -21.26 -2.73
N THR A 298 -1.81 -21.54 -3.11
CA THR A 298 -2.31 -22.89 -3.42
C THR A 298 -2.58 -23.08 -4.91
N ALA A 299 -2.07 -22.19 -5.77
CA ALA A 299 -2.18 -22.33 -7.22
C ALA A 299 -1.42 -23.58 -7.69
N PRO A 300 -1.97 -24.39 -8.63
CA PRO A 300 -1.34 -25.62 -9.11
C PRO A 300 0.07 -25.41 -9.71
N GLN A 301 0.34 -24.21 -10.21
CA GLN A 301 1.63 -23.81 -10.74
C GLN A 301 2.07 -22.49 -10.08
N GLN A 302 3.26 -22.51 -9.49
CA GLN A 302 3.95 -21.31 -9.02
C GLN A 302 4.80 -20.73 -10.16
N ALA A 303 4.99 -19.41 -10.16
CA ALA A 303 5.70 -18.69 -11.21
C ALA A 303 7.17 -18.47 -10.83
N PRO A 304 8.13 -18.60 -11.75
CA PRO A 304 9.53 -18.29 -11.50
C PRO A 304 9.75 -16.78 -11.30
N PRO A 305 10.83 -16.35 -10.61
CA PRO A 305 11.07 -14.93 -10.30
C PRO A 305 11.06 -13.97 -11.50
N ALA A 306 11.56 -14.41 -12.67
CA ALA A 306 11.54 -13.60 -13.89
C ALA A 306 10.11 -13.31 -14.41
N GLU A 307 9.17 -14.24 -14.21
CA GLU A 307 7.77 -14.05 -14.59
C GLU A 307 7.07 -13.11 -13.59
N VAL A 308 7.30 -13.31 -12.28
CA VAL A 308 6.83 -12.41 -11.20
C VAL A 308 7.31 -10.98 -11.44
N ALA A 309 8.59 -10.78 -11.74
CA ALA A 309 9.17 -9.48 -12.07
C ALA A 309 8.50 -8.84 -13.30
N THR A 310 8.28 -9.63 -14.36
CA THR A 310 7.66 -9.15 -15.61
C THR A 310 6.19 -8.77 -15.41
N ALA A 311 5.42 -9.60 -14.71
CA ALA A 311 4.01 -9.33 -14.39
C ALA A 311 3.87 -8.10 -13.49
N THR A 312 4.70 -8.01 -12.43
CA THR A 312 4.74 -6.87 -11.52
C THR A 312 5.02 -5.57 -12.28
N LEU A 313 6.13 -5.51 -13.04
CA LEU A 313 6.50 -4.29 -13.73
C LEU A 313 5.49 -3.87 -14.81
N ARG A 314 4.82 -4.82 -15.47
CA ARG A 314 3.71 -4.54 -16.40
C ARG A 314 2.50 -3.90 -15.69
N VAL A 315 2.12 -4.41 -14.52
CA VAL A 315 1.01 -3.86 -13.73
C VAL A 315 1.34 -2.45 -13.24
N LEU A 316 2.55 -2.22 -12.73
CA LEU A 316 2.98 -0.91 -12.23
C LEU A 316 2.97 0.14 -13.35
N LEU A 317 3.61 -0.15 -14.48
CA LEU A 317 3.68 0.76 -15.64
C LEU A 317 2.32 1.13 -16.25
N SER A 318 1.28 0.31 -16.01
CA SER A 318 -0.07 0.52 -16.55
C SER A 318 -1.08 1.04 -15.53
N SER A 319 -0.68 1.21 -14.26
CA SER A 319 -1.61 1.49 -13.14
C SER A 319 -1.12 2.54 -12.13
N VAL A 320 0.19 2.82 -12.08
CA VAL A 320 0.79 3.80 -11.14
C VAL A 320 1.12 5.10 -11.89
N PRO A 321 0.80 6.29 -11.36
CA PRO A 321 1.25 7.56 -11.93
C PRO A 321 2.77 7.76 -11.79
N LYS A 322 3.41 8.34 -12.82
CA LYS A 322 4.84 8.69 -12.81
C LYS A 322 5.25 9.65 -11.68
N ALA A 323 4.28 10.37 -11.11
CA ALA A 323 4.51 11.35 -10.04
C ALA A 323 4.57 10.74 -8.63
N VAL A 324 4.25 9.45 -8.46
CA VAL A 324 4.51 8.74 -7.20
C VAL A 324 6.01 8.69 -6.98
N ALA A 325 6.50 8.94 -5.76
CA ALA A 325 7.94 9.06 -5.53
C ALA A 325 8.69 7.73 -5.63
N GLY A 326 8.13 6.67 -5.07
CA GLY A 326 8.74 5.35 -5.07
C GLY A 326 7.80 4.24 -4.63
N ILE A 327 8.25 3.01 -4.81
CA ILE A 327 7.49 1.80 -4.53
C ILE A 327 8.31 0.90 -3.62
N VAL A 328 7.78 0.61 -2.43
CA VAL A 328 8.42 -0.26 -1.43
C VAL A 328 7.67 -1.57 -1.35
N PHE A 329 8.23 -2.67 -1.86
CA PHE A 329 7.49 -3.93 -1.95
C PHE A 329 7.25 -4.56 -0.59
N LEU A 330 6.04 -5.09 -0.36
CA LEU A 330 5.75 -5.97 0.76
C LEU A 330 6.07 -7.43 0.38
N SER A 331 6.52 -8.21 1.34
CA SER A 331 6.82 -9.65 1.14
C SER A 331 5.55 -10.52 1.19
N GLY A 332 4.53 -10.08 1.93
CA GLY A 332 3.23 -10.75 2.01
C GLY A 332 3.38 -12.20 2.48
N GLY A 333 2.93 -13.15 1.64
CA GLY A 333 2.99 -14.58 1.93
C GLY A 333 4.31 -15.29 1.64
N GLN A 334 5.29 -14.61 1.02
CA GLN A 334 6.53 -15.22 0.55
C GLN A 334 7.47 -15.62 1.69
N SER A 335 8.29 -16.66 1.50
CA SER A 335 9.44 -16.93 2.36
C SER A 335 10.52 -15.85 2.19
N GLU A 336 11.44 -15.73 3.14
CA GLU A 336 12.58 -14.79 3.06
C GLU A 336 13.36 -14.97 1.74
N ALA A 337 13.62 -16.24 1.40
CA ALA A 337 14.31 -16.65 0.19
C ALA A 337 13.53 -16.22 -1.08
N ALA A 338 12.25 -16.60 -1.19
CA ALA A 338 11.43 -16.26 -2.36
C ALA A 338 11.20 -14.75 -2.53
N ALA A 339 11.03 -14.01 -1.42
CA ALA A 339 10.91 -12.55 -1.45
C ALA A 339 12.21 -11.90 -1.99
N THR A 340 13.37 -12.38 -1.54
CA THR A 340 14.68 -11.93 -2.02
C THR A 340 14.86 -12.25 -3.52
N ALA A 341 14.55 -13.47 -3.95
CA ALA A 341 14.68 -13.89 -5.35
C ALA A 341 13.76 -13.10 -6.31
N ASN A 342 12.51 -12.87 -5.90
CA ASN A 342 11.55 -12.09 -6.70
C ASN A 342 11.91 -10.61 -6.77
N LEU A 343 12.43 -10.03 -5.67
CA LEU A 343 12.96 -8.66 -5.65
C LEU A 343 14.21 -8.55 -6.55
N LEU A 344 15.13 -9.52 -6.49
CA LEU A 344 16.35 -9.57 -7.30
C LEU A 344 16.04 -9.66 -8.81
N ALA A 345 15.06 -10.48 -9.19
CA ALA A 345 14.60 -10.58 -10.57
C ALA A 345 13.99 -9.25 -11.07
N LEU A 346 13.24 -8.55 -10.22
CA LEU A 346 12.69 -7.23 -10.54
C LEU A 346 13.77 -6.15 -10.66
N GLY A 347 14.72 -6.11 -9.72
CA GLY A 347 15.88 -5.21 -9.76
C GLY A 347 16.70 -5.40 -11.03
N ARG A 348 17.01 -6.66 -11.41
CA ARG A 348 17.71 -6.99 -12.66
C ARG A 348 16.92 -6.54 -13.90
N LEU A 349 15.61 -6.80 -13.96
CA LEU A 349 14.75 -6.38 -15.07
C LEU A 349 14.71 -4.85 -15.22
N VAL A 350 14.67 -4.12 -14.11
CA VAL A 350 14.65 -2.65 -14.09
C VAL A 350 16.00 -2.05 -14.45
N LYS A 351 17.11 -2.61 -13.92
CA LYS A 351 18.48 -2.24 -14.30
C LYS A 351 18.72 -2.41 -15.79
N ALA A 352 18.34 -3.56 -16.36
CA ALA A 352 18.43 -3.83 -17.79
C ALA A 352 17.58 -2.85 -18.64
N ARG A 353 16.34 -2.57 -18.21
CA ARG A 353 15.47 -1.59 -18.90
C ARG A 353 16.00 -0.17 -18.81
N ASN A 354 16.54 0.25 -17.68
CA ASN A 354 17.13 1.58 -17.52
C ASN A 354 18.40 1.73 -18.38
N ALA A 355 19.26 0.71 -18.44
CA ALA A 355 20.41 0.69 -19.35
C ALA A 355 20.00 0.78 -20.83
N ALA A 356 18.97 0.02 -21.25
CA ALA A 356 18.44 0.10 -22.61
C ALA A 356 17.79 1.46 -22.94
N ARG A 357 17.18 2.11 -21.94
CA ARG A 357 16.59 3.46 -22.09
C ARG A 357 17.67 4.54 -22.17
N ALA A 358 18.73 4.44 -21.37
CA ALA A 358 19.88 5.35 -21.43
C ALA A 358 20.57 5.30 -22.81
N LYS A 359 20.78 4.09 -23.37
CA LYS A 359 21.28 3.90 -24.75
C LYS A 359 20.38 4.48 -25.85
N ALA A 360 19.13 4.81 -25.52
CA ALA A 360 18.14 5.40 -26.42
C ALA A 360 17.69 6.79 -25.96
N GLU A 361 18.55 7.48 -25.18
CA GLU A 361 18.38 8.86 -24.66
C GLU A 361 17.04 9.10 -23.93
N LYS A 362 16.46 8.05 -23.36
CA LYS A 362 15.19 8.09 -22.64
C LYS A 362 15.43 8.17 -21.13
N PRO A 363 14.66 8.98 -20.39
CA PRO A 363 14.74 9.02 -18.93
C PRO A 363 14.47 7.61 -18.36
N PRO A 364 15.01 7.28 -17.17
CA PRO A 364 14.81 5.99 -16.52
C PRO A 364 13.32 5.70 -16.26
N LEU A 365 13.03 4.48 -15.82
CA LEU A 365 11.71 4.16 -15.27
C LEU A 365 11.41 5.09 -14.07
N PRO A 366 10.16 5.56 -13.92
CA PRO A 366 9.85 6.76 -13.15
C PRO A 366 9.92 6.62 -11.61
N TRP A 367 10.11 5.41 -11.09
CA TRP A 367 10.06 5.13 -9.65
C TRP A 367 11.36 4.51 -9.17
N ALA A 368 11.85 4.98 -8.02
CA ALA A 368 12.73 4.16 -7.20
C ALA A 368 11.95 2.93 -6.70
N LEU A 369 12.60 1.77 -6.71
CA LEU A 369 12.06 0.51 -6.22
C LEU A 369 12.88 0.03 -5.05
N SER A 370 12.22 -0.28 -3.94
CA SER A 370 12.85 -0.78 -2.72
C SER A 370 11.93 -1.79 -2.02
N PHE A 371 12.25 -2.21 -0.80
CA PHE A 371 11.47 -3.15 0.00
C PHE A 371 10.95 -2.51 1.30
N SER A 372 9.78 -2.96 1.75
CA SER A 372 9.24 -2.72 3.09
C SER A 372 8.79 -4.06 3.67
N PHE A 373 9.76 -4.85 4.11
CA PHE A 373 9.58 -6.24 4.49
C PHE A 373 9.50 -6.37 6.02
N GLY A 374 8.55 -7.18 6.50
CA GLY A 374 8.52 -7.67 7.87
C GLY A 374 9.08 -9.09 7.89
N ARG A 375 8.17 -10.06 7.76
CA ARG A 375 8.47 -11.51 7.81
C ARG A 375 9.66 -11.96 6.95
N ALA A 376 9.91 -11.34 5.80
CA ALA A 376 11.00 -11.70 4.90
C ALA A 376 12.41 -11.26 5.37
N LEU A 377 12.48 -10.47 6.44
CA LEU A 377 13.71 -10.08 7.13
C LEU A 377 13.84 -10.72 8.52
N THR A 378 12.72 -11.17 9.10
CA THR A 378 12.62 -11.43 10.54
C THR A 378 12.31 -12.87 10.91
N ASP A 379 11.88 -13.74 9.98
CA ASP A 379 11.38 -15.07 10.34
C ASP A 379 12.54 -15.99 10.80
N SER A 380 13.71 -15.93 10.16
CA SER A 380 14.92 -16.66 10.62
C SER A 380 15.49 -16.06 11.91
N ALA A 381 15.53 -14.73 12.02
CA ALA A 381 15.96 -14.03 13.24
C ALA A 381 15.07 -14.39 14.43
N LEU A 382 13.74 -14.44 14.24
CA LEU A 382 12.78 -14.82 15.27
C LEU A 382 12.93 -16.28 15.67
N ALA A 383 13.18 -17.18 14.72
CA ALA A 383 13.43 -18.59 15.01
C ALA A 383 14.71 -18.78 15.85
N ALA A 384 15.79 -18.05 15.55
CA ALA A 384 17.02 -18.08 16.32
C ALA A 384 16.84 -17.50 17.73
N TRP A 385 16.16 -16.36 17.87
CA TRP A 385 15.85 -15.72 19.15
C TRP A 385 15.00 -16.63 20.05
N GLN A 386 13.96 -17.26 19.50
CA GLN A 386 13.08 -18.17 20.24
C GLN A 386 13.76 -19.48 20.67
N ALA A 387 14.81 -19.93 19.97
CA ALA A 387 15.47 -21.20 20.26
C ALA A 387 16.17 -21.24 21.63
N ALA A 388 16.45 -20.08 22.23
CA ALA A 388 17.04 -19.98 23.57
C ALA A 388 16.06 -20.32 24.72
N GLY A 389 14.75 -20.36 24.44
CA GLY A 389 13.71 -20.56 25.47
C GLY A 389 13.39 -19.29 26.27
N SER A 390 12.29 -19.33 27.02
CA SER A 390 11.66 -18.15 27.65
C SER A 390 12.34 -17.65 28.94
N ARG A 391 13.67 -17.74 29.04
CA ARG A 391 14.45 -17.13 30.13
C ARG A 391 15.50 -16.22 29.52
N ASP A 392 15.16 -14.92 29.50
CA ASP A 392 15.98 -13.74 29.22
C ASP A 392 16.99 -13.92 28.09
N ALA A 393 16.67 -13.39 26.90
CA ALA A 393 17.35 -13.71 25.65
C ALA A 393 18.88 -13.65 25.80
N GLN A 394 19.52 -14.82 25.87
CA GLN A 394 20.95 -14.92 26.09
C GLN A 394 21.69 -14.05 25.07
N PRO A 395 22.76 -13.32 25.44
CA PRO A 395 23.44 -12.41 24.52
C PRO A 395 23.81 -13.04 23.17
N GLN A 396 24.12 -14.34 23.16
CA GLN A 396 24.38 -15.14 21.96
C GLN A 396 23.15 -15.30 21.05
N ALA A 397 21.95 -15.47 21.61
CA ALA A 397 20.70 -15.59 20.86
C ALA A 397 20.22 -14.24 20.31
N VAL A 398 20.44 -13.14 21.07
CA VAL A 398 20.26 -11.77 20.59
C VAL A 398 21.20 -11.49 19.42
N ALA A 399 22.51 -11.70 19.59
CA ALA A 399 23.51 -11.51 18.54
C ALA A 399 23.18 -12.33 17.28
N LYS A 400 22.92 -13.64 17.41
CA LYS A 400 22.57 -14.50 16.27
C LYS A 400 21.29 -14.05 15.55
N ALA A 401 20.29 -13.54 16.26
CA ALA A 401 19.08 -12.99 15.64
C ALA A 401 19.38 -11.68 14.89
N GLN A 402 20.26 -10.84 15.42
CA GLN A 402 20.73 -9.61 14.78
C GLN A 402 21.57 -9.91 13.53
N ASP A 403 22.51 -10.84 13.60
CA ASP A 403 23.33 -11.28 12.45
C ASP A 403 22.44 -11.76 11.29
N LEU A 404 21.45 -12.61 11.59
CA LEU A 404 20.49 -13.10 10.58
C LEU A 404 19.63 -11.97 10.01
N LEU A 405 19.19 -11.01 10.83
CA LEU A 405 18.46 -9.83 10.36
C LEU A 405 19.32 -9.00 9.39
N LEU A 406 20.58 -8.75 9.74
CA LEU A 406 21.54 -7.98 8.93
C LEU A 406 21.82 -8.70 7.61
N GLU A 407 22.05 -10.02 7.63
CA GLU A 407 22.22 -10.83 6.42
C GLU A 407 21.00 -10.73 5.49
N ARG A 408 19.78 -10.78 6.04
CA ARG A 408 18.55 -10.60 5.26
C ARG A 408 18.42 -9.18 4.70
N LEU A 409 18.80 -8.15 5.46
CA LEU A 409 18.82 -6.77 4.99
C LEU A 409 19.82 -6.56 3.86
N THR A 410 21.07 -7.03 4.00
CA THR A 410 22.12 -6.95 2.98
C THR A 410 21.67 -7.61 1.67
N LEU A 411 21.14 -8.84 1.70
CA LEU A 411 20.71 -9.49 0.47
C LEU A 411 19.53 -8.76 -0.21
N ASN A 412 18.63 -8.14 0.55
CA ASN A 412 17.51 -7.39 -0.03
C ASN A 412 17.93 -6.00 -0.57
N ALA A 413 18.91 -5.35 0.06
CA ALA A 413 19.56 -4.15 -0.46
C ALA A 413 20.31 -4.42 -1.79
N MET A 414 20.99 -5.56 -1.91
CA MET A 414 21.56 -6.00 -3.19
C MET A 414 20.47 -6.33 -4.21
N ALA A 415 19.43 -7.06 -3.80
CA ALA A 415 18.34 -7.49 -4.66
C ALA A 415 17.59 -6.32 -5.33
N GLN A 416 17.26 -5.25 -4.61
CA GLN A 416 16.59 -4.08 -5.19
C GLN A 416 17.43 -3.40 -6.28
N ARG A 417 18.77 -3.41 -6.16
CA ARG A 417 19.71 -2.92 -7.20
C ARG A 417 19.97 -3.93 -8.32
N GLY A 418 19.33 -5.11 -8.29
CA GLY A 418 19.55 -6.20 -9.23
C GLY A 418 20.91 -6.89 -9.07
N GLU A 419 21.56 -6.72 -7.93
CA GLU A 419 22.87 -7.28 -7.59
C GLU A 419 22.71 -8.54 -6.74
N GLY A 420 23.55 -9.53 -7.02
CA GLY A 420 23.50 -10.83 -6.36
C GLY A 420 23.88 -11.97 -7.31
N ALA A 421 24.21 -13.11 -6.74
CA ALA A 421 24.54 -14.33 -7.47
C ALA A 421 23.31 -14.95 -8.17
N PRO A 422 23.50 -15.81 -9.18
CA PRO A 422 22.47 -16.76 -9.60
C PRO A 422 22.05 -17.63 -8.40
N GLY A 423 20.76 -17.93 -8.26
CA GLY A 423 20.24 -18.74 -7.15
C GLY A 423 20.18 -18.07 -5.77
N GLN A 424 20.60 -16.81 -5.61
CA GLN A 424 20.40 -16.11 -4.32
C GLN A 424 18.90 -15.90 -4.04
N GLY A 425 18.45 -16.42 -2.89
CA GLY A 425 17.02 -16.52 -2.55
C GLY A 425 16.36 -17.84 -3.00
N GLU A 426 17.08 -18.77 -3.63
CA GLU A 426 16.64 -20.12 -3.92
C GLU A 426 17.20 -21.09 -2.87
N GLY A 427 16.79 -20.93 -1.61
CA GLY A 427 17.18 -21.85 -0.53
C GLY A 427 16.70 -23.28 -0.78
N GLU A 428 17.36 -24.26 -0.17
CA GLU A 428 17.10 -25.70 -0.30
C GLU A 428 15.71 -26.13 0.22
N GLY A 429 14.66 -25.78 -0.52
CA GLY A 429 13.26 -26.12 -0.21
C GLY A 429 12.49 -26.66 -1.42
N ALA A 430 13.02 -26.52 -2.63
CA ALA A 430 12.44 -27.04 -3.87
C ALA A 430 12.85 -28.50 -4.13
N ALA A 431 12.75 -29.37 -3.11
CA ALA A 431 12.81 -30.81 -3.31
C ALA A 431 11.61 -31.22 -4.18
N LYS A 432 11.85 -31.42 -5.49
CA LYS A 432 10.83 -31.86 -6.46
C LYS A 432 10.06 -33.05 -5.86
N PRO A 433 8.72 -33.02 -5.81
CA PRO A 433 7.95 -34.16 -5.31
C PRO A 433 8.32 -35.38 -6.15
N LYS A 434 8.96 -36.38 -5.53
CA LYS A 434 9.33 -37.63 -6.19
C LYS A 434 8.05 -38.27 -6.72
N ARG A 435 7.80 -38.15 -8.03
CA ARG A 435 6.73 -38.87 -8.73
C ARG A 435 6.86 -40.35 -8.40
N LYS A 436 5.99 -40.87 -7.52
CA LYS A 436 5.83 -42.31 -7.31
C LYS A 436 5.38 -42.89 -8.66
N LYS A 437 6.29 -43.53 -9.40
CA LYS A 437 5.95 -44.26 -10.61
C LYS A 437 4.99 -45.39 -10.20
N ALA A 438 3.74 -45.31 -10.62
CA ALA A 438 2.81 -46.42 -10.50
C ALA A 438 3.40 -47.61 -11.27
N LYS A 439 3.71 -48.70 -10.57
CA LYS A 439 4.12 -49.96 -11.22
C LYS A 439 2.88 -50.57 -11.88
N LYS A 440 2.89 -50.70 -13.21
CA LYS A 440 2.00 -51.64 -13.91
C LYS A 440 2.28 -53.06 -13.39
N PRO A 441 1.25 -53.87 -13.08
CA PRO A 441 1.47 -55.29 -12.78
C PRO A 441 1.90 -56.02 -14.06
N LYS A 442 2.97 -56.81 -13.97
CA LYS A 442 3.34 -57.78 -15.02
C LYS A 442 2.55 -59.07 -14.80
N LYS A 443 1.93 -59.60 -15.86
CA LYS A 443 1.55 -61.03 -15.92
C LYS A 443 2.81 -61.89 -15.97
N ALA A 444 2.86 -62.94 -15.16
CA ALA A 444 3.74 -64.11 -15.36
C ALA A 444 3.12 -65.34 -14.66
N GLN A 445 2.27 -66.02 -15.43
CA GLN A 445 2.07 -67.47 -15.48
C GLN A 445 3.04 -68.35 -14.67
N GLN A 446 2.50 -69.13 -13.74
CA GLN A 446 2.74 -70.57 -13.55
C GLN A 446 1.66 -71.13 -12.62
N GLY A 447 1.30 -72.40 -12.77
CA GLY A 447 0.25 -73.05 -11.98
C GLY A 447 0.70 -74.38 -11.39
N GLY A 448 -0.14 -74.97 -10.53
CA GLY A 448 0.01 -76.35 -10.06
C GLY A 448 -0.24 -76.58 -8.57
N GLY A 449 -1.31 -77.31 -8.25
CA GLY A 449 -1.35 -78.28 -7.13
C GLY A 449 -1.87 -77.82 -5.76
N GLY A 450 -2.69 -78.70 -5.13
CA GLY A 450 -3.06 -78.70 -3.69
C GLY A 450 -4.18 -77.71 -3.32
N VAL A 451 -5.37 -78.08 -2.82
CA VAL A 451 -5.72 -78.95 -1.66
C VAL A 451 -5.10 -78.34 -0.38
N GLU A 452 -5.84 -77.92 0.65
CA GLU A 452 -6.96 -78.60 1.33
C GLU A 452 -7.96 -77.65 2.06
N ALA A 453 -8.79 -78.19 2.97
CA ALA A 453 -9.86 -77.57 3.78
C ALA A 453 -9.33 -76.46 4.77
N GLU A 454 -10.13 -75.70 5.54
CA GLU A 454 -11.42 -76.01 6.17
C GLU A 454 -12.26 -74.78 6.61
N ARG A 455 -13.57 -75.05 6.76
CA ARG A 455 -14.64 -74.40 7.55
C ARG A 455 -14.22 -74.06 9.02
N ALA A 456 -14.97 -73.30 9.85
CA ALA A 456 -16.29 -72.64 9.78
C ALA A 456 -16.43 -71.54 10.87
N ALA A 457 -17.58 -70.83 10.88
CA ALA A 457 -18.38 -70.23 11.98
C ALA A 457 -17.75 -69.82 13.35
N GLY A 458 -18.26 -68.80 14.07
CA GLY A 458 -19.42 -67.92 13.84
C GLY A 458 -19.81 -67.11 15.11
N GLU A 459 -20.89 -66.32 15.00
CA GLU A 459 -21.79 -65.81 16.07
C GLU A 459 -21.21 -64.93 17.23
N SER A 460 -21.58 -63.65 17.33
CA SER A 460 -22.69 -63.07 18.14
C SER A 460 -22.20 -62.53 19.51
N GLY A 461 -22.82 -61.59 20.25
CA GLY A 461 -23.93 -60.64 20.03
C GLY A 461 -23.59 -59.31 20.76
N ALA A 462 -24.18 -58.15 20.43
CA ALA A 462 -25.48 -57.64 20.89
C ALA A 462 -25.59 -57.24 22.38
N ALA A 463 -25.63 -55.90 22.61
CA ALA A 463 -26.53 -55.19 23.56
C ALA A 463 -26.26 -55.32 25.10
N GLU A 464 -26.73 -54.46 26.02
CA GLU A 464 -27.60 -53.24 25.97
C GLU A 464 -27.48 -52.41 27.28
N LYS A 465 -27.97 -51.13 27.28
CA LYS A 465 -28.53 -50.37 28.45
C LYS A 465 -27.61 -50.06 29.67
N ALA A 466 -27.91 -49.13 30.61
CA ALA A 466 -28.79 -47.93 30.71
C ALA A 466 -28.33 -47.11 31.96
N ARG A 467 -28.21 -45.77 31.92
CA ARG A 467 -29.16 -44.70 32.37
C ARG A 467 -29.04 -44.20 33.82
N ASP A 468 -29.48 -42.94 33.97
CA ASP A 468 -29.88 -42.17 35.18
C ASP A 468 -28.78 -41.87 36.22
N GLY A 469 -28.75 -40.71 36.90
CA GLY A 469 -29.48 -39.42 36.84
C GLY A 469 -28.62 -38.38 37.61
N ALA A 470 -28.99 -37.17 38.03
CA ALA A 470 -30.04 -36.19 37.76
C ALA A 470 -29.85 -35.07 38.82
N ALA A 471 -30.02 -33.80 38.43
CA ALA A 471 -30.28 -32.63 39.29
C ALA A 471 -29.23 -32.15 40.34
N GLY A 472 -29.17 -30.82 40.52
CA GLY A 472 -28.38 -30.13 41.55
C GLY A 472 -28.05 -28.70 41.14
N ALA A 473 -28.82 -27.72 41.59
CA ALA A 473 -28.61 -26.29 41.30
C ALA A 473 -28.19 -25.56 42.57
N GLU A 474 -27.34 -24.53 42.46
CA GLU A 474 -27.44 -23.35 43.33
C GLU A 474 -26.69 -22.14 42.76
N ALA A 475 -27.03 -20.96 43.30
CA ALA A 475 -26.54 -19.66 42.84
C ALA A 475 -25.46 -19.10 43.79
N GLY A 476 -24.66 -18.17 43.29
CA GLY A 476 -23.71 -17.41 44.11
C GLY A 476 -23.13 -16.24 43.32
N ALA A 477 -23.49 -15.02 43.71
CA ALA A 477 -22.94 -13.79 43.13
C ALA A 477 -21.92 -13.15 44.08
N GLN A 478 -20.76 -12.78 43.54
CA GLN A 478 -19.95 -11.62 43.93
C GLN A 478 -18.94 -11.31 42.82
#